data_AF-A0A7C1NNH3-F1
#
_entry.id   AF-A0A7C1NNH3-F1
#
_cell.length_a   1.000
_cell.length_b   1.000
_cell.length_c   1.000
_cell.angle_alpha   90.00
_cell.angle_beta   90.00
_cell.angle_gamma   90.00
#
_symmetry.space_group_name_H-M   'P 1'
#
loop_
_entity.id
_entity.type
_entity.pdbx_description
1 polymer ?
#
loop_
_entity_poly.entity_id
_entity_poly.type
_entity_poly.pdbx_seq_one_letter_code
_entity_poly.pdbx_strand_id
1 'polypeptide(L)'
;MPAQSEAELKLLHHLYEKILAREITTFANLVEYVSKLKHPGKIDKVIHKSFLLIKELHWGFFKDLNRANYTKLWKELVLPYGDFKKEGDLKRNISISNIFVAMLDIHGYTKFCQESKGNLSRLRKLDEFLHDGIIKIAGCNHALATRERGDEIIIIAASATDTIKTTLEIINSFSKRSVIRDRTVQRNRKDFSIILPDFKITAGIAGGNLTTPLIVTESGLLSGYLINTAARLQSRANELSPKESKIMAVQSVYNSYLKENKVVKSNLYAKNLIFFFNSGPVSFKGVKLYSYEIIFKKEERYREKYVKLMEVLYDSLKQQLWKQKIFLDLIAAVSEALSRMPSFSIEIANIVDPGQRGKITNVFLLQLCSKASQMYDKEDDYPSAISLLGQIQLLLEQVPGFDMLLYNYVAEINVKYTELMKAFNQKLEHEIEERIDSIFNEQYKSAYLNSKKAAITYEKLRSYAKKSKALSKKKFIWYNLIEENRNMLELEIYSGKK
;
A
#
# COMPACT_ATOMS: atom_id res chain seq x y z
N MET A 1 28.95 -25.71 36.09
CA MET A 1 27.98 -24.79 36.71
C MET A 1 27.96 -25.08 38.21
N PRO A 2 28.09 -24.09 39.12
CA PRO A 2 28.00 -24.37 40.55
C PRO A 2 26.58 -24.82 40.89
N ALA A 3 26.46 -25.84 41.74
CA ALA A 3 25.18 -26.38 42.20
C ALA A 3 24.36 -25.30 42.91
N GLN A 4 23.07 -25.18 42.57
CA GLN A 4 22.14 -24.31 43.31
C GLN A 4 21.98 -24.84 44.73
N SER A 5 21.90 -23.95 45.71
CA SER A 5 21.66 -24.39 47.09
C SER A 5 20.23 -24.93 47.24
N GLU A 6 20.01 -25.84 48.20
CA GLU A 6 18.68 -26.40 48.46
C GLU A 6 17.64 -25.30 48.78
N ALA A 7 18.07 -24.24 49.47
CA ALA A 7 17.24 -23.08 49.76
C ALA A 7 16.82 -22.31 48.47
N GLU A 8 17.73 -22.14 47.52
CA GLU A 8 17.41 -21.52 46.21
C GLU A 8 16.42 -22.34 45.40
N LEU A 9 16.51 -23.68 45.46
CA LEU A 9 15.58 -24.58 44.76
C LEU A 9 14.18 -24.55 45.38
N LYS A 10 14.08 -24.55 46.71
CA LYS A 10 12.79 -24.41 47.42
C LYS A 10 12.11 -23.09 47.09
N LEU A 11 12.87 -21.99 47.11
CA LEU A 11 12.34 -20.67 46.74
C LEU A 11 11.89 -20.64 45.28
N LEU A 12 12.68 -21.20 44.36
CA LEU A 12 12.31 -21.25 42.94
C LEU A 12 11.01 -22.04 42.72
N HIS A 13 10.86 -23.20 43.37
CA HIS A 13 9.66 -24.02 43.27
C HIS A 13 8.43 -23.27 43.79
N HIS A 14 8.54 -22.66 44.97
CA HIS A 14 7.47 -21.83 45.55
C HIS A 14 7.04 -20.69 44.62
N LEU A 15 8.01 -19.98 44.04
CA LEU A 15 7.71 -18.89 43.09
C LEU A 15 7.07 -19.43 41.80
N TYR A 16 7.49 -20.59 41.31
CA TYR A 16 6.88 -21.22 40.13
C TYR A 16 5.42 -21.60 40.38
N GLU A 17 5.10 -22.18 41.53
CA GLU A 17 3.71 -22.48 41.91
C GLU A 17 2.86 -21.21 41.95
N LYS A 18 3.38 -20.13 42.54
CA LYS A 18 2.69 -18.83 42.61
C LYS A 18 2.46 -18.22 41.22
N ILE A 19 3.43 -18.34 40.31
CA ILE A 19 3.29 -17.86 38.93
C ILE A 19 2.28 -18.72 38.15
N LEU A 20 2.35 -20.05 38.28
CA LEU A 20 1.43 -20.98 37.61
C LEU A 20 -0.02 -20.82 38.09
N ALA A 21 -0.20 -20.55 39.39
CA ALA A 21 -1.49 -20.20 39.99
C ALA A 21 -1.99 -18.79 39.60
N ARG A 22 -1.22 -18.04 38.79
CA ARG A 22 -1.49 -16.65 38.37
C ARG A 22 -1.56 -15.65 39.52
N GLU A 23 -0.96 -15.96 40.66
CA GLU A 23 -0.83 -15.02 41.79
C GLU A 23 0.26 -13.97 41.49
N ILE A 24 1.28 -14.34 40.71
CA ILE A 24 2.36 -13.45 40.25
C ILE A 24 2.40 -13.45 38.73
N THR A 25 1.98 -12.34 38.11
CA THR A 25 1.88 -12.20 36.64
C THR A 25 2.82 -11.15 36.05
N THR A 26 3.47 -10.33 36.88
CA THR A 26 4.39 -9.25 36.50
C THR A 26 5.73 -9.37 37.23
N PHE A 27 6.78 -8.83 36.64
CA PHE A 27 8.09 -8.77 37.23
C PHE A 27 8.12 -7.86 38.46
N ALA A 28 7.42 -6.72 38.44
CA ALA A 28 7.26 -5.88 39.62
C ALA A 28 6.66 -6.66 40.80
N ASN A 29 5.58 -7.41 40.58
CA ASN A 29 4.93 -8.22 41.63
C ASN A 29 5.88 -9.31 42.14
N LEU A 30 6.68 -9.93 41.26
CA LEU A 30 7.69 -10.92 41.65
C LEU A 30 8.73 -10.31 42.60
N VAL A 31 9.31 -9.16 42.23
CA VAL A 31 10.35 -8.50 43.03
C VAL A 31 9.78 -8.03 44.37
N GLU A 32 8.57 -7.47 44.37
CA GLU A 32 7.89 -7.05 45.60
C GLU A 32 7.56 -8.24 46.52
N TYR A 33 7.13 -9.37 45.93
CA TYR A 33 6.85 -10.58 46.69
C TYR A 33 8.11 -11.14 47.34
N VAL A 34 9.20 -11.24 46.58
CA VAL A 34 10.48 -11.79 47.09
C VAL A 34 11.10 -10.88 48.16
N SER A 35 10.97 -9.56 48.04
CA SER A 35 11.52 -8.62 49.04
C SER A 35 10.87 -8.79 50.42
N LYS A 36 9.61 -9.25 50.48
CA LYS A 36 8.89 -9.54 51.73
C LYS A 36 9.31 -10.85 52.40
N LEU A 37 9.95 -11.78 51.68
CA LEU A 37 10.28 -13.13 52.17
C LEU A 37 11.54 -13.22 53.05
N LYS A 38 12.28 -12.11 53.27
CA LYS A 38 13.52 -12.04 54.09
C LYS A 38 14.47 -13.25 53.92
N HIS A 39 14.78 -13.60 52.66
CA HIS A 39 15.64 -14.76 52.35
C HIS A 39 17.14 -14.41 52.42
N PRO A 40 17.99 -15.19 53.14
CA PRO A 40 19.39 -14.85 53.41
C PRO A 40 20.40 -15.18 52.28
N GLY A 41 19.99 -15.22 51.01
CA GLY A 41 20.80 -15.75 49.90
C GLY A 41 20.83 -14.88 48.63
N LYS A 42 21.68 -15.24 47.65
CA LYS A 42 21.73 -14.58 46.33
C LYS A 42 20.51 -14.96 45.48
N ILE A 43 19.46 -14.16 45.58
CA ILE A 43 18.16 -14.38 44.92
C ILE A 43 18.13 -14.02 43.43
N ASP A 44 19.10 -13.27 42.90
CA ASP A 44 19.07 -12.75 41.52
C ASP A 44 18.86 -13.84 40.46
N LYS A 45 19.52 -15.00 40.62
CA LYS A 45 19.35 -16.13 39.69
C LYS A 45 17.96 -16.74 39.76
N VAL A 46 17.37 -16.81 40.96
CA VAL A 46 16.02 -17.34 41.19
C VAL A 46 14.99 -16.38 40.61
N ILE A 47 15.16 -15.07 40.84
CA ILE A 47 14.34 -13.99 40.24
C ILE A 47 14.42 -14.06 38.72
N HIS A 48 15.61 -14.15 38.13
CA HIS A 48 15.77 -14.26 36.69
C HIS A 48 15.08 -15.49 36.10
N LYS A 49 15.24 -16.68 36.72
CA LYS A 49 14.55 -17.91 36.27
C LYS A 49 13.02 -17.80 36.41
N SER A 50 12.53 -17.10 37.42
CA SER A 50 11.09 -16.84 37.63
C SER A 50 10.56 -15.83 36.61
N PHE A 51 11.34 -14.81 36.26
CA PHE A 51 11.03 -13.89 35.19
C PHE A 51 10.89 -14.58 33.83
N LEU A 52 11.77 -15.55 33.51
CA LEU A 52 11.64 -16.34 32.27
C LEU A 52 10.31 -17.10 32.21
N LEU A 53 9.83 -17.64 33.34
CA LEU A 53 8.52 -18.30 33.41
C LEU A 53 7.37 -17.30 33.22
N ILE A 54 7.46 -16.11 33.83
CA ILE A 54 6.48 -15.03 33.63
C ILE A 54 6.40 -14.65 32.15
N LYS A 55 7.54 -14.53 31.47
CA LYS A 55 7.57 -14.25 30.02
C LYS A 55 6.86 -15.35 29.23
N GLU A 56 7.18 -16.62 29.49
CA GLU A 56 6.60 -17.74 28.75
C GLU A 56 5.08 -17.81 28.90
N LEU A 57 4.56 -17.52 30.08
CA LEU A 57 3.13 -17.63 30.37
C LEU A 57 2.32 -16.37 30.06
N HIS A 58 2.93 -15.18 30.14
CA HIS A 58 2.18 -13.92 30.14
C HIS A 58 2.60 -12.92 29.05
N TRP A 59 3.72 -13.11 28.34
CA TRP A 59 4.14 -12.16 27.30
C TRP A 59 3.65 -12.50 25.90
N GLY A 60 3.07 -13.69 25.69
CA GLY A 60 2.48 -14.11 24.41
C GLY A 60 3.46 -13.93 23.25
N PHE A 61 3.07 -13.08 22.27
CA PHE A 61 3.90 -12.74 21.10
C PHE A 61 5.32 -12.27 21.47
N PHE A 62 5.49 -11.64 22.64
CA PHE A 62 6.76 -11.06 23.05
C PHE A 62 7.62 -12.00 23.90
N LYS A 63 7.26 -13.27 24.08
CA LYS A 63 8.00 -14.19 24.96
C LYS A 63 9.49 -14.32 24.62
N ASP A 64 9.85 -14.21 23.34
CA ASP A 64 11.24 -14.29 22.87
C ASP A 64 12.00 -12.96 22.95
N LEU A 65 11.29 -11.86 23.27
CA LEU A 65 11.89 -10.54 23.42
C LEU A 65 12.93 -10.56 24.54
N ASN A 66 14.17 -10.19 24.21
CA ASN A 66 15.25 -10.14 25.18
C ASN A 66 16.20 -8.98 24.83
N ARG A 67 16.84 -8.44 25.86
CA ARG A 67 17.67 -7.24 25.71
C ARG A 67 18.91 -7.47 24.85
N ALA A 68 19.45 -8.69 24.80
CA ALA A 68 20.69 -8.97 24.07
C ALA A 68 20.48 -8.95 22.55
N ASN A 69 19.42 -9.59 22.07
CA ASN A 69 19.15 -9.74 20.64
C ASN A 69 18.26 -8.60 20.10
N TYR A 70 17.44 -7.98 20.96
CA TYR A 70 16.42 -7.02 20.58
C TYR A 70 16.56 -5.70 21.34
N THR A 71 17.77 -5.18 21.51
CA THR A 71 18.08 -4.01 22.36
C THR A 71 17.15 -2.81 22.14
N LYS A 72 16.92 -2.42 20.88
CA LYS A 72 16.06 -1.28 20.54
C LYS A 72 14.60 -1.56 20.92
N LEU A 73 14.09 -2.72 20.53
CA LEU A 73 12.72 -3.14 20.77
C LEU A 73 12.44 -3.34 22.26
N TRP A 74 13.41 -3.89 23.01
CA TRP A 74 13.37 -4.01 24.46
C TRP A 74 13.20 -2.64 25.13
N LYS A 75 13.98 -1.63 24.72
CA LYS A 75 13.88 -0.27 25.27
C LYS A 75 12.50 0.35 25.03
N GLU A 76 11.91 0.09 23.87
CA GLU A 76 10.59 0.63 23.53
C GLU A 76 9.46 -0.12 24.24
N LEU A 77 9.58 -1.42 24.48
CA LEU A 77 8.48 -2.26 24.97
C LEU A 77 8.57 -2.67 26.45
N VAL A 78 9.73 -2.58 27.09
CA VAL A 78 9.93 -3.09 28.46
C VAL A 78 10.23 -1.95 29.43
N LEU A 79 9.53 -1.95 30.56
CA LEU A 79 9.77 -1.10 31.73
C LEU A 79 10.70 -1.85 32.69
N PRO A 80 11.98 -1.46 32.82
CA PRO A 80 12.86 -2.07 33.80
C PRO A 80 12.39 -1.74 35.22
N TYR A 81 12.66 -2.63 36.19
CA TYR A 81 12.25 -2.46 37.58
C TYR A 81 13.46 -2.34 38.51
N GLY A 82 13.61 -1.17 39.17
CA GLY A 82 14.70 -0.90 40.10
C GLY A 82 16.09 -1.13 39.47
N ASP A 83 16.92 -1.91 40.15
CA ASP A 83 18.29 -2.24 39.71
C ASP A 83 18.35 -3.34 38.63
N PHE A 84 17.23 -4.03 38.36
CA PHE A 84 17.16 -5.10 37.35
C PHE A 84 17.06 -4.53 35.94
N LYS A 85 18.20 -4.14 35.38
CA LYS A 85 18.23 -3.54 34.03
C LYS A 85 17.94 -4.54 32.90
N LYS A 86 17.99 -5.85 33.15
CA LYS A 86 17.80 -6.90 32.12
C LYS A 86 16.44 -7.60 32.22
N GLU A 87 15.65 -7.25 33.23
CA GLU A 87 14.34 -7.78 33.54
C GLU A 87 13.37 -6.62 33.70
N GLY A 88 12.08 -6.87 33.63
CA GLY A 88 11.09 -5.80 33.68
C GLY A 88 9.72 -6.25 33.23
N ASP A 89 8.82 -5.29 33.12
CA ASP A 89 7.44 -5.53 32.69
C ASP A 89 7.20 -5.06 31.26
N LEU A 90 6.40 -5.82 30.52
CA LEU A 90 5.96 -5.44 29.20
C LEU A 90 4.99 -4.24 29.29
N LYS A 91 5.21 -3.21 28.49
CA LYS A 91 4.27 -2.09 28.34
C LYS A 91 2.99 -2.60 27.66
N ARG A 92 1.89 -2.68 28.43
CA ARG A 92 0.60 -3.17 27.92
C ARG A 92 -0.35 -2.07 27.45
N ASN A 93 -0.42 -0.95 28.18
CA ASN A 93 -1.41 0.12 27.98
C ASN A 93 -0.77 1.51 27.86
N ILE A 94 0.22 1.69 26.98
CA ILE A 94 0.90 3.00 26.78
C ILE A 94 1.06 3.25 25.28
N SER A 95 1.00 4.51 24.85
CA SER A 95 1.40 4.88 23.49
C SER A 95 2.89 4.59 23.29
N ILE A 96 3.21 3.66 22.38
CA ILE A 96 4.59 3.36 22.03
C ILE A 96 4.88 4.02 20.69
N SER A 97 5.70 5.07 20.74
CA SER A 97 5.90 5.99 19.62
C SER A 97 6.83 5.47 18.52
N ASN A 98 7.80 4.62 18.88
CA ASN A 98 8.84 4.15 17.96
C ASN A 98 8.67 2.67 17.60
N ILE A 99 7.43 2.23 17.43
CA ILE A 99 7.13 0.87 16.96
C ILE A 99 6.56 0.94 15.54
N PHE A 100 7.03 0.00 14.73
CA PHE A 100 6.59 -0.23 13.37
C PHE A 100 6.12 -1.67 13.26
N VAL A 101 4.98 -1.85 12.60
CA VAL A 101 4.38 -3.16 12.33
C VAL A 101 4.19 -3.33 10.85
N ALA A 102 4.59 -4.50 10.35
CA ALA A 102 4.19 -4.95 9.03
C ALA A 102 3.21 -6.12 9.17
N MET A 103 2.15 -6.09 8.38
CA MET A 103 1.23 -7.21 8.21
C MET A 103 1.37 -7.73 6.78
N LEU A 104 1.61 -9.04 6.65
CA LEU A 104 1.89 -9.70 5.39
C LEU A 104 0.88 -10.82 5.15
N ASP A 105 0.56 -11.06 3.88
CA ASP A 105 -0.37 -12.11 3.42
C ASP A 105 0.21 -12.83 2.19
N ILE A 106 -0.07 -14.13 2.05
CA ILE A 106 0.52 -14.99 1.02
C ILE A 106 -0.51 -15.29 -0.08
N HIS A 107 -0.29 -14.73 -1.27
CA HIS A 107 -1.16 -14.99 -2.40
C HIS A 107 -1.19 -16.46 -2.78
N GLY A 108 -2.41 -17.01 -2.88
CA GLY A 108 -2.63 -18.38 -3.29
C GLY A 108 -2.35 -19.41 -2.19
N TYR A 109 -2.13 -19.00 -0.94
CA TYR A 109 -1.95 -19.91 0.19
C TYR A 109 -3.09 -20.91 0.32
N THR A 110 -4.33 -20.43 0.40
CA THR A 110 -5.52 -21.29 0.55
C THR A 110 -5.64 -22.29 -0.61
N LYS A 111 -5.40 -21.83 -1.84
CA LYS A 111 -5.42 -22.69 -3.03
C LYS A 111 -4.32 -23.76 -2.97
N PHE A 112 -3.10 -23.37 -2.60
CA PHE A 112 -1.99 -24.31 -2.44
C PHE A 112 -2.27 -25.37 -1.37
N CYS A 113 -2.85 -24.97 -0.23
CA CYS A 113 -3.22 -25.90 0.83
C CYS A 113 -4.27 -26.91 0.34
N GLN A 114 -5.24 -26.47 -0.47
CA GLN A 114 -6.25 -27.35 -1.07
C GLN A 114 -5.66 -28.34 -2.08
N GLU A 115 -4.79 -27.86 -2.98
CA GLU A 115 -4.12 -28.69 -3.99
C GLU A 115 -3.12 -29.67 -3.37
N SER A 116 -2.50 -29.30 -2.26
CA SER A 116 -1.47 -30.10 -1.59
C SER A 116 -2.02 -30.98 -0.45
N LYS A 117 -3.34 -31.13 -0.30
CA LYS A 117 -3.96 -31.98 0.73
C LYS A 117 -3.42 -33.42 0.73
N GLY A 118 -3.15 -33.97 -0.45
CA GLY A 118 -2.56 -35.31 -0.61
C GLY A 118 -1.04 -35.39 -0.42
N ASN A 119 -0.36 -34.25 -0.23
CA ASN A 119 1.10 -34.18 -0.09
C ASN A 119 1.49 -33.46 1.20
N LEU A 120 1.40 -34.19 2.32
CA LEU A 120 1.69 -33.68 3.67
C LEU A 120 3.11 -33.11 3.81
N SER A 121 4.08 -33.60 3.03
CA SER A 121 5.46 -33.10 3.08
C SER A 121 5.55 -31.64 2.64
N ARG A 122 4.77 -31.23 1.63
CA ARG A 122 4.69 -29.84 1.14
C ARG A 122 4.07 -28.92 2.19
N LEU A 123 3.00 -29.38 2.82
CA LEU A 123 2.31 -28.62 3.86
C LEU A 123 3.20 -28.45 5.09
N ARG A 124 3.85 -29.52 5.57
CA ARG A 124 4.79 -29.47 6.70
C ARG A 124 5.95 -28.52 6.45
N LYS A 125 6.57 -28.57 5.27
CA LYS A 125 7.66 -27.64 4.93
C LYS A 125 7.23 -26.18 4.86
N LEU A 126 6.03 -25.90 4.38
CA LEU A 126 5.48 -24.54 4.41
C LEU A 126 5.25 -24.10 5.87
N ASP A 127 4.69 -24.97 6.68
CA ASP A 127 4.40 -24.73 8.10
C ASP A 127 5.68 -24.47 8.91
N GLU A 128 6.70 -25.33 8.76
CA GLU A 128 8.04 -25.17 9.33
C GLU A 128 8.67 -23.83 8.93
N PHE A 129 8.55 -23.44 7.66
CA PHE A 129 9.08 -22.15 7.21
C PHE A 129 8.31 -20.96 7.80
N LEU A 130 6.98 -21.05 7.86
CA LEU A 130 6.13 -20.02 8.46
C LEU A 130 6.40 -19.86 9.96
N HIS A 131 6.71 -20.95 10.66
CA HIS A 131 6.99 -20.94 12.09
C HIS A 131 8.45 -20.54 12.36
N ASP A 132 9.42 -21.35 11.97
CA ASP A 132 10.83 -21.15 12.34
C ASP A 132 11.57 -20.22 11.39
N GLY A 133 11.29 -20.35 10.08
CA GLY A 133 11.98 -19.59 9.03
C GLY A 133 11.77 -18.09 9.16
N ILE A 134 10.52 -17.67 9.36
CA ILE A 134 10.14 -16.26 9.51
C ILE A 134 10.69 -15.67 10.81
N ILE A 135 10.59 -16.39 11.93
CA ILE A 135 11.16 -15.95 13.21
C ILE A 135 12.66 -15.74 13.08
N LYS A 136 13.37 -16.66 12.42
CA LYS A 136 14.82 -16.54 12.18
C LYS A 136 15.16 -15.31 11.33
N ILE A 137 14.42 -15.05 10.25
CA ILE A 137 14.62 -13.87 9.40
C ILE A 137 14.39 -12.58 10.22
N ALA A 138 13.33 -12.52 11.01
CA ALA A 138 13.05 -11.35 11.86
C ALA A 138 14.14 -11.14 12.91
N GLY A 139 14.57 -12.21 13.60
CA GLY A 139 15.65 -12.16 14.59
C GLY A 139 16.96 -11.63 14.02
N CYS A 140 17.34 -12.00 12.79
CA CYS A 140 18.52 -11.47 12.10
C CYS A 140 18.44 -9.96 11.82
N ASN A 141 17.24 -9.38 11.86
CA ASN A 141 16.98 -7.95 11.64
C ASN A 141 16.54 -7.23 12.93
N HIS A 142 16.75 -7.84 14.10
CA HIS A 142 16.31 -7.27 15.40
C HIS A 142 14.80 -6.97 15.47
N ALA A 143 14.00 -7.71 14.70
CA ALA A 143 12.54 -7.65 14.67
C ALA A 143 11.94 -8.92 15.26
N LEU A 144 10.75 -8.83 15.82
CA LEU A 144 9.94 -9.99 16.16
C LEU A 144 8.97 -10.28 15.03
N ALA A 145 8.69 -11.55 14.77
CA ALA A 145 7.65 -11.94 13.84
C ALA A 145 6.86 -13.12 14.37
N THR A 146 5.58 -13.17 14.03
CA THR A 146 4.71 -14.30 14.34
C THR A 146 3.74 -14.52 13.21
N ARG A 147 3.24 -15.75 13.16
CA ARG A 147 2.04 -16.10 12.43
C ARG A 147 0.83 -15.87 13.36
N GLU A 148 -0.18 -15.16 12.88
CA GLU A 148 -1.41 -14.91 13.67
C GLU A 148 -2.52 -15.89 13.32
N ARG A 149 -3.08 -15.78 12.10
CA ARG A 149 -4.16 -16.67 11.63
C ARG A 149 -3.90 -17.08 10.19
N GLY A 150 -4.02 -18.37 9.90
CA GLY A 150 -3.84 -18.86 8.52
C GLY A 150 -2.44 -18.57 8.00
N ASP A 151 -2.29 -17.70 7.02
CA ASP A 151 -1.03 -17.27 6.41
C ASP A 151 -0.63 -15.82 6.74
N GLU A 152 -1.38 -15.16 7.62
CA GLU A 152 -1.08 -13.81 8.05
C GLU A 152 0.15 -13.79 8.96
N ILE A 153 1.12 -12.97 8.58
CA ILE A 153 2.37 -12.79 9.31
C ILE A 153 2.42 -11.35 9.82
N ILE A 154 2.70 -11.20 11.11
CA ILE A 154 2.93 -9.90 11.74
C ILE A 154 4.41 -9.78 12.08
N ILE A 155 5.00 -8.63 11.75
CA ILE A 155 6.37 -8.26 12.10
C ILE A 155 6.32 -7.00 12.95
N ILE A 156 7.10 -6.94 14.03
CA ILE A 156 7.31 -5.74 14.83
C ILE A 156 8.80 -5.41 14.91
N ALA A 157 9.15 -4.16 14.62
CA ALA A 157 10.48 -3.64 14.93
C ALA A 157 10.43 -2.23 15.53
N ALA A 158 11.55 -1.84 16.12
CA ALA A 158 11.75 -0.50 16.67
C ALA A 158 12.26 0.52 15.64
N SER A 159 12.36 0.14 14.37
CA SER A 159 12.74 1.03 13.27
C SER A 159 12.00 0.70 11.98
N ALA A 160 11.76 1.72 11.15
CA ALA A 160 11.17 1.54 9.84
C ALA A 160 12.09 0.71 8.94
N THR A 161 13.40 0.97 9.02
CA THR A 161 14.41 0.27 8.22
C THR A 161 14.44 -1.23 8.50
N ASP A 162 14.45 -1.64 9.78
CA ASP A 162 14.48 -3.05 10.16
C ASP A 162 13.19 -3.77 9.75
N THR A 163 12.04 -3.09 9.88
CA THR A 163 10.73 -3.62 9.45
C THR A 163 10.66 -3.84 7.93
N ILE A 164 11.10 -2.85 7.15
CA ILE A 164 11.12 -2.94 5.68
C ILE A 164 12.09 -4.03 5.24
N LYS A 165 13.29 -4.07 5.82
CA LYS A 165 14.30 -5.09 5.49
C LYS A 165 13.76 -6.50 5.75
N THR A 166 13.18 -6.73 6.93
CA THR A 166 12.60 -8.02 7.30
C THR A 166 11.50 -8.43 6.32
N THR A 167 10.61 -7.48 5.97
CA THR A 167 9.53 -7.70 5.00
C THR A 167 10.08 -8.14 3.63
N LEU A 168 11.13 -7.46 3.14
CA LEU A 168 11.77 -7.79 1.86
C LEU A 168 12.48 -9.15 1.89
N GLU A 169 13.13 -9.52 2.99
CA GLU A 169 13.79 -10.83 3.15
C GLU A 169 12.78 -11.98 3.18
N ILE A 170 11.61 -11.78 3.80
CA ILE A 170 10.49 -12.72 3.73
C ILE A 170 10.00 -12.86 2.29
N ILE A 171 9.73 -11.75 1.59
CA ILE A 171 9.33 -11.77 0.16
C ILE A 171 10.35 -12.52 -0.70
N ASN A 172 11.64 -12.22 -0.53
CA ASN A 172 12.72 -12.87 -1.27
C ASN A 172 12.80 -14.38 -1.00
N SER A 173 12.47 -14.80 0.22
CA SER A 173 12.48 -16.21 0.61
C SER A 173 11.32 -16.99 0.00
N PHE A 174 10.14 -16.37 -0.12
CA PHE A 174 8.97 -16.95 -0.81
C PHE A 174 9.07 -16.91 -2.36
N SER A 175 9.94 -16.06 -2.91
CA SER A 175 10.11 -15.89 -4.36
C SER A 175 11.09 -16.89 -5.00
N LYS A 176 10.77 -17.46 -6.18
CA LYS A 176 11.59 -18.45 -6.92
C LYS A 176 12.86 -17.82 -7.48
N ARG A 177 12.77 -16.54 -7.83
CA ARG A 177 13.90 -15.69 -8.17
C ARG A 177 13.89 -14.55 -7.14
N SER A 178 15.05 -14.21 -6.58
CA SER A 178 15.13 -13.08 -5.65
C SER A 178 14.63 -11.83 -6.35
N VAL A 179 13.70 -11.12 -5.72
CA VAL A 179 13.18 -9.86 -6.24
C VAL A 179 14.25 -8.77 -6.10
N ILE A 180 14.95 -8.77 -4.97
CA ILE A 180 16.20 -8.02 -4.76
C ILE A 180 17.36 -9.00 -4.77
N ARG A 181 18.31 -8.87 -5.71
CA ARG A 181 19.48 -9.76 -5.84
C ARG A 181 20.65 -9.38 -4.91
N ASP A 182 20.59 -8.24 -4.24
CA ASP A 182 21.65 -7.78 -3.34
C ASP A 182 21.69 -8.58 -2.04
N ARG A 183 22.90 -8.89 -1.54
CA ARG A 183 23.12 -9.66 -0.29
C ARG A 183 22.54 -8.99 0.96
N THR A 184 22.23 -7.70 0.88
CA THR A 184 21.54 -6.94 1.94
C THR A 184 20.17 -7.53 2.25
N VAL A 185 19.50 -8.09 1.25
CA VAL A 185 18.21 -8.76 1.42
C VAL A 185 18.44 -10.24 1.17
N GLN A 186 18.74 -10.95 2.25
CA GLN A 186 19.08 -12.37 2.17
C GLN A 186 17.90 -13.21 1.68
N ARG A 187 18.23 -14.35 1.06
CA ARG A 187 17.26 -15.35 0.64
C ARG A 187 17.50 -16.62 1.41
N ASN A 188 16.51 -17.08 2.15
CA ASN A 188 16.63 -18.26 3.01
C ASN A 188 15.85 -19.46 2.45
N ARG A 189 16.04 -19.77 1.16
CA ARG A 189 15.22 -20.76 0.42
C ARG A 189 15.96 -22.06 0.07
N LYS A 190 17.26 -22.21 0.41
CA LYS A 190 18.07 -23.34 -0.09
C LYS A 190 17.44 -24.71 0.21
N ASP A 191 16.80 -24.87 1.37
CA ASP A 191 16.23 -26.15 1.80
C ASP A 191 14.75 -26.36 1.41
N PHE A 192 14.07 -25.28 0.98
CA PHE A 192 12.63 -25.24 0.74
C PHE A 192 12.24 -25.02 -0.74
N SER A 193 13.20 -24.62 -1.58
CA SER A 193 12.91 -24.14 -2.93
C SER A 193 12.38 -25.16 -3.92
N ILE A 194 12.74 -26.42 -3.72
CA ILE A 194 12.35 -27.54 -4.58
C ILE A 194 10.88 -27.92 -4.36
N ILE A 195 10.31 -27.60 -3.19
CA ILE A 195 9.04 -28.18 -2.73
C ILE A 195 7.91 -27.14 -2.75
N LEU A 196 8.21 -25.87 -2.52
CA LEU A 196 7.22 -24.78 -2.49
C LEU A 196 7.14 -24.03 -3.84
N PRO A 197 5.94 -23.59 -4.26
CA PRO A 197 5.75 -22.79 -5.48
C PRO A 197 6.36 -21.38 -5.36
N ASP A 198 6.17 -20.56 -6.39
CA ASP A 198 6.52 -19.14 -6.33
C ASP A 198 5.37 -18.41 -5.63
N PHE A 199 5.54 -18.05 -4.37
CA PHE A 199 4.53 -17.31 -3.63
C PHE A 199 4.77 -15.81 -3.79
N LYS A 200 3.68 -15.07 -3.95
CA LYS A 200 3.67 -13.61 -3.97
C LYS A 200 3.12 -13.12 -2.65
N ILE A 201 3.63 -11.99 -2.18
CA ILE A 201 3.31 -11.49 -0.84
C ILE A 201 2.97 -10.02 -0.91
N THR A 202 1.83 -9.68 -0.34
CA THR A 202 1.46 -8.29 -0.08
C THR A 202 1.74 -7.92 1.35
N ALA A 203 2.15 -6.68 1.58
CA ALA A 203 2.45 -6.18 2.90
C ALA A 203 1.93 -4.76 3.10
N GLY A 204 1.47 -4.48 4.31
CA GLY A 204 1.13 -3.14 4.77
C GLY A 204 1.96 -2.79 6.01
N ILE A 205 2.61 -1.63 6.00
CA ILE A 205 3.51 -1.18 7.08
C ILE A 205 2.95 0.09 7.72
N ALA A 206 2.77 0.04 9.04
CA ALA A 206 2.28 1.15 9.86
C ALA A 206 3.23 1.43 11.03
N GLY A 207 3.22 2.65 11.56
CA GLY A 207 3.95 3.01 12.78
C GLY A 207 4.74 4.31 12.69
N GLY A 208 5.47 4.64 13.76
CA GLY A 208 6.24 5.87 13.89
C GLY A 208 5.41 7.14 14.12
N ASN A 209 4.13 7.00 14.46
CA ASN A 209 3.29 8.12 14.89
C ASN A 209 3.18 8.14 16.42
N LEU A 210 3.57 9.26 17.03
CA LEU A 210 3.63 9.46 18.49
C LEU A 210 2.27 9.27 19.18
N THR A 211 1.18 9.47 18.45
CA THR A 211 -0.18 9.50 19.00
C THR A 211 -0.95 8.19 18.83
N THR A 212 -0.38 7.20 18.15
CA THR A 212 -1.09 5.95 17.85
C THR A 212 -0.75 4.88 18.90
N PRO A 213 -1.69 4.48 19.76
CA PRO A 213 -1.43 3.44 20.74
C PRO A 213 -1.28 2.07 20.09
N LEU A 214 -0.31 1.29 20.56
CA LEU A 214 -0.27 -0.16 20.41
C LEU A 214 -0.71 -0.74 21.75
N ILE A 215 -1.73 -1.58 21.74
CA ILE A 215 -2.24 -2.23 22.94
C ILE A 215 -1.76 -3.67 22.93
N VAL A 216 -1.07 -4.08 24.00
CA VAL A 216 -0.74 -5.48 24.22
C VAL A 216 -1.75 -6.03 25.21
N THR A 217 -2.60 -6.95 24.74
CA THR A 217 -3.64 -7.59 25.56
C THR A 217 -3.02 -8.39 26.71
N GLU A 218 -3.84 -8.81 27.68
CA GLU A 218 -3.38 -9.69 28.78
C GLU A 218 -2.74 -10.98 28.27
N SER A 219 -3.28 -11.54 27.19
CA SER A 219 -2.74 -12.73 26.52
C SER A 219 -1.43 -12.51 25.73
N GLY A 220 -0.95 -11.26 25.66
CA GLY A 220 0.23 -10.91 24.86
C GLY A 220 -0.05 -10.83 23.35
N LEU A 221 -1.32 -10.85 22.93
CA LEU A 221 -1.73 -10.51 21.57
C LEU A 221 -1.70 -9.00 21.36
N LEU A 222 -1.53 -8.61 20.10
CA LEU A 222 -1.45 -7.23 19.69
C LEU A 222 -2.81 -6.74 19.23
N SER A 223 -3.19 -5.54 19.65
CA SER A 223 -4.40 -4.89 19.20
C SER A 223 -4.20 -3.38 19.05
N GLY A 224 -5.09 -2.75 18.29
CA GLY A 224 -5.14 -1.31 18.16
C GLY A 224 -4.99 -0.80 16.74
N TYR A 225 -4.99 0.52 16.63
CA TYR A 225 -5.06 1.24 15.37
C TYR A 225 -3.90 0.93 14.43
N LEU A 226 -2.71 0.67 14.99
CA LEU A 226 -1.50 0.43 14.21
C LEU A 226 -1.60 -0.86 13.38
N ILE A 227 -2.11 -1.96 13.96
CA ILE A 227 -2.35 -3.22 13.24
C ILE A 227 -3.48 -3.08 12.23
N ASN A 228 -4.59 -2.44 12.62
CA ASN A 228 -5.70 -2.19 11.70
C ASN A 228 -5.26 -1.36 10.48
N THR A 229 -4.33 -0.44 10.67
CA THR A 229 -3.76 0.36 9.59
C THR A 229 -2.85 -0.48 8.70
N ALA A 230 -1.99 -1.32 9.27
CA ALA A 230 -1.16 -2.25 8.51
C ALA A 230 -2.02 -3.22 7.69
N ALA A 231 -3.10 -3.77 8.28
CA ALA A 231 -4.06 -4.64 7.60
C ALA A 231 -4.73 -3.95 6.39
N ARG A 232 -5.23 -2.72 6.58
CA ARG A 232 -5.83 -1.90 5.51
C ARG A 232 -4.85 -1.67 4.36
N LEU A 233 -3.59 -1.34 4.68
CA LEU A 233 -2.55 -1.14 3.68
C LEU A 233 -2.17 -2.44 2.94
N GLN A 234 -2.13 -3.58 3.64
CA GLN A 234 -1.90 -4.88 3.04
C GLN A 234 -3.04 -5.23 2.07
N SER A 235 -4.29 -5.01 2.47
CA SER A 235 -5.47 -5.21 1.61
C SER A 235 -5.41 -4.31 0.38
N ARG A 236 -4.99 -3.05 0.52
CA ARG A 236 -4.77 -2.15 -0.61
C ARG A 236 -3.65 -2.64 -1.53
N ALA A 237 -2.56 -3.16 -0.98
CA ALA A 237 -1.48 -3.73 -1.77
C ALA A 237 -2.00 -4.90 -2.64
N ASN A 238 -2.89 -5.73 -2.09
CA ASN A 238 -3.55 -6.82 -2.81
C ASN A 238 -4.50 -6.31 -3.91
N GLU A 239 -5.32 -5.27 -3.64
CA GLU A 239 -6.17 -4.65 -4.67
C GLU A 239 -5.35 -4.11 -5.86
N LEU A 240 -4.22 -3.45 -5.58
CA LEU A 240 -3.34 -2.89 -6.61
C LEU A 240 -2.51 -3.96 -7.35
N SER A 241 -2.32 -5.14 -6.76
CA SER A 241 -1.46 -6.19 -7.30
C SER A 241 -1.88 -7.59 -6.82
N PRO A 242 -2.99 -8.13 -7.32
CA PRO A 242 -3.52 -9.41 -6.82
C PRO A 242 -2.66 -10.63 -7.20
N LYS A 243 -1.69 -10.45 -8.09
CA LYS A 243 -0.83 -11.52 -8.63
C LYS A 243 0.66 -11.31 -8.35
N GLU A 244 1.02 -10.27 -7.60
CA GLU A 244 2.39 -9.79 -7.54
C GLU A 244 2.71 -9.27 -6.14
N SER A 245 3.96 -9.41 -5.70
CA SER A 245 4.34 -8.90 -4.39
C SER A 245 4.35 -7.38 -4.40
N LYS A 246 3.73 -6.74 -3.39
CA LYS A 246 3.64 -5.28 -3.25
C LYS A 246 3.66 -4.87 -1.78
N ILE A 247 4.31 -3.75 -1.46
CA ILE A 247 4.38 -3.23 -0.09
C ILE A 247 3.82 -1.82 -0.08
N MET A 248 2.85 -1.58 0.79
CA MET A 248 2.30 -0.26 1.08
C MET A 248 2.71 0.17 2.48
N ALA A 249 2.97 1.47 2.68
CA ALA A 249 3.39 2.04 3.95
C ALA A 249 2.70 3.38 4.22
N VAL A 250 2.45 3.71 5.48
CA VAL A 250 2.00 5.07 5.85
C VAL A 250 3.12 6.10 5.71
N GLN A 251 2.77 7.37 5.55
CA GLN A 251 3.72 8.48 5.48
C GLN A 251 4.71 8.54 6.67
N SER A 252 4.29 8.19 7.89
CA SER A 252 5.19 8.18 9.06
C SER A 252 6.29 7.12 8.99
N VAL A 253 6.06 6.02 8.26
CA VAL A 253 7.09 5.00 7.97
C VAL A 253 8.11 5.56 6.99
N TYR A 254 7.66 6.22 5.91
CA TYR A 254 8.54 6.89 4.96
C TYR A 254 9.42 7.94 5.64
N ASN A 255 8.82 8.83 6.43
CA ASN A 255 9.53 9.88 7.16
C ASN A 255 10.56 9.30 8.15
N SER A 256 10.18 8.25 8.88
CA SER A 256 11.07 7.55 9.81
C SER A 256 12.23 6.88 9.08
N TYR A 257 11.97 6.18 7.98
CA TYR A 257 13.01 5.57 7.15
C TYR A 257 14.04 6.60 6.68
N LEU A 258 13.59 7.76 6.17
CA LEU A 258 14.52 8.82 5.76
C LEU A 258 15.31 9.39 6.93
N LYS A 259 14.68 9.61 8.09
CA LYS A 259 15.33 10.14 9.28
C LYS A 259 16.38 9.18 9.82
N GLU A 260 16.04 7.90 9.96
CA GLU A 260 16.96 6.83 10.40
C GLU A 260 18.19 6.76 9.50
N ASN A 261 17.98 6.75 8.17
CA ASN A 261 19.06 6.57 7.20
C ASN A 261 19.90 7.84 6.95
N LYS A 262 19.46 9.02 7.42
CA LYS A 262 20.31 10.21 7.51
C LYS A 262 21.37 10.07 8.61
N VAL A 263 21.03 9.39 9.72
CA VAL A 263 21.93 9.20 10.88
C VAL A 263 22.81 7.97 10.68
N VAL A 264 22.20 6.82 10.39
CA VAL A 264 22.90 5.56 10.12
C VAL A 264 22.43 5.00 8.80
N LYS A 265 23.25 5.18 7.75
CA LYS A 265 22.93 4.71 6.40
C LYS A 265 22.90 3.18 6.38
N SER A 266 21.70 2.62 6.25
CA SER A 266 21.56 1.20 5.95
C SER A 266 22.00 0.91 4.51
N ASN A 267 22.33 -0.34 4.23
CA ASN A 267 22.65 -0.78 2.86
C ASN A 267 21.44 -0.66 1.92
N LEU A 268 20.20 -0.75 2.42
CA LEU A 268 18.99 -0.51 1.62
C LEU A 268 19.00 0.90 1.04
N TYR A 269 19.33 1.89 1.88
CA TYR A 269 19.40 3.29 1.49
C TYR A 269 20.64 3.60 0.66
N ALA A 270 21.82 3.18 1.13
CA ALA A 270 23.10 3.51 0.48
C ALA A 270 23.20 2.97 -0.95
N LYS A 271 22.61 1.80 -1.23
CA LYS A 271 22.60 1.17 -2.56
C LYS A 271 21.33 1.47 -3.36
N ASN A 272 20.45 2.34 -2.87
CA ASN A 272 19.17 2.69 -3.50
C ASN A 272 18.32 1.44 -3.86
N LEU A 273 18.24 0.44 -2.96
CA LEU A 273 17.57 -0.84 -3.23
C LEU A 273 16.05 -0.74 -3.23
N ILE A 274 15.50 0.32 -2.65
CA ILE A 274 14.06 0.62 -2.67
C ILE A 274 13.81 2.10 -3.03
N PHE A 275 12.62 2.38 -3.51
CA PHE A 275 12.11 3.73 -3.74
C PHE A 275 10.70 3.87 -3.17
N PHE A 276 10.37 5.04 -2.62
CA PHE A 276 9.03 5.31 -2.09
C PHE A 276 8.24 6.13 -3.11
N PHE A 277 7.16 5.56 -3.61
CA PHE A 277 6.25 6.22 -4.53
C PHE A 277 5.03 6.75 -3.77
N ASN A 278 4.84 8.07 -3.79
CA ASN A 278 3.71 8.71 -3.12
C ASN A 278 2.38 8.31 -3.78
N SER A 279 1.52 7.63 -3.03
CA SER A 279 0.23 7.14 -3.52
C SER A 279 -0.92 8.12 -3.31
N GLY A 280 -0.64 9.30 -2.73
CA GLY A 280 -1.65 10.28 -2.37
C GLY A 280 -2.50 9.85 -1.17
N PRO A 281 -3.58 10.61 -0.87
CA PRO A 281 -4.53 10.27 0.18
C PRO A 281 -5.45 9.13 -0.28
N VAL A 282 -5.49 8.05 0.50
CA VAL A 282 -6.39 6.91 0.29
C VAL A 282 -7.34 6.81 1.46
N SER A 283 -8.62 6.68 1.16
CA SER A 283 -9.67 6.54 2.16
C SER A 283 -10.03 5.08 2.38
N PHE A 284 -10.13 4.73 3.65
CA PHE A 284 -10.56 3.45 4.16
C PHE A 284 -11.77 3.68 5.06
N LYS A 285 -12.48 2.60 5.41
CA LYS A 285 -13.60 2.68 6.35
C LYS A 285 -13.20 3.40 7.65
N GLY A 286 -13.72 4.62 7.84
CA GLY A 286 -13.53 5.47 9.02
C GLY A 286 -12.18 6.20 9.12
N VAL A 287 -11.33 6.17 8.09
CA VAL A 287 -10.02 6.86 8.14
C VAL A 287 -9.51 7.23 6.74
N LYS A 288 -8.83 8.37 6.63
CA LYS A 288 -8.08 8.79 5.44
C LYS A 288 -6.59 8.81 5.75
N LEU A 289 -5.78 8.15 4.92
CA LEU A 289 -4.35 7.95 5.17
C LEU A 289 -3.53 8.39 3.95
N TYR A 290 -2.44 9.10 4.20
CA TYR A 290 -1.40 9.30 3.19
C TYR A 290 -0.51 8.06 3.15
N SER A 291 -0.42 7.45 1.98
CA SER A 291 0.29 6.18 1.79
C SER A 291 1.36 6.29 0.72
N TYR A 292 2.37 5.45 0.86
CA TYR A 292 3.47 5.27 -0.08
C TYR A 292 3.53 3.81 -0.49
N GLU A 293 3.82 3.55 -1.75
CA GLU A 293 4.24 2.25 -2.21
C GLU A 293 5.76 2.14 -2.12
N ILE A 294 6.27 1.03 -1.60
CA ILE A 294 7.71 0.74 -1.61
C ILE A 294 8.01 -0.06 -2.87
N ILE A 295 8.65 0.56 -3.85
CA ILE A 295 9.09 -0.03 -5.10
C ILE A 295 10.46 -0.69 -4.90
N PHE A 296 10.53 -1.99 -5.15
CA PHE A 296 11.75 -2.78 -5.06
C PHE A 296 12.03 -3.62 -6.31
N LYS A 297 11.05 -3.78 -7.20
CA LYS A 297 11.23 -4.45 -8.50
C LYS A 297 11.89 -3.51 -9.48
N LYS A 298 12.82 -4.02 -10.29
CA LYS A 298 13.54 -3.21 -11.28
C LYS A 298 12.60 -2.70 -12.37
N GLU A 299 11.63 -3.53 -12.75
CA GLU A 299 10.67 -3.29 -13.83
C GLU A 299 9.69 -2.15 -13.47
N GLU A 300 9.46 -1.90 -12.18
CA GLU A 300 8.59 -0.83 -11.67
C GLU A 300 9.33 0.49 -11.42
N ARG A 301 10.67 0.52 -11.56
CA ARG A 301 11.50 1.72 -11.30
C ARG A 301 11.26 2.85 -12.30
N TYR A 302 10.59 2.61 -13.43
CA TYR A 302 10.19 3.69 -14.33
C TYR A 302 9.28 4.72 -13.62
N ARG A 303 8.58 4.29 -12.56
CA ARG A 303 7.69 5.14 -11.76
C ARG A 303 8.39 6.26 -11.03
N GLU A 304 9.68 6.10 -10.74
CA GLU A 304 10.52 7.18 -10.20
C GLU A 304 10.56 8.41 -11.12
N LYS A 305 10.38 8.20 -12.43
CA LYS A 305 10.56 9.26 -13.43
C LYS A 305 9.35 10.18 -13.56
N TYR A 306 8.15 9.71 -13.22
CA TYR A 306 6.93 10.53 -13.28
C TYR A 306 6.32 10.85 -11.91
N VAL A 307 6.93 10.42 -10.80
CA VAL A 307 6.41 10.68 -9.43
C VAL A 307 6.11 12.16 -9.18
N LYS A 308 6.94 13.07 -9.71
CA LYS A 308 6.71 14.52 -9.57
C LYS A 308 5.44 15.00 -10.28
N LEU A 309 5.10 14.38 -11.41
CA LEU A 309 3.86 14.70 -12.13
C LEU A 309 2.63 14.17 -11.39
N MET A 310 2.75 13.05 -10.67
CA MET A 310 1.69 12.60 -9.75
C MET A 310 1.50 13.59 -8.61
N GLU A 311 2.58 14.11 -8.03
CA GLU A 311 2.49 15.12 -6.96
C GLU A 311 1.80 16.39 -7.44
N VAL A 312 2.11 16.85 -8.65
CA VAL A 312 1.41 17.97 -9.30
C VAL A 312 -0.08 17.65 -9.49
N LEU A 313 -0.42 16.45 -9.97
CA LEU A 313 -1.83 16.03 -10.09
C LEU A 313 -2.55 16.02 -8.73
N TYR A 314 -1.90 15.53 -7.68
CA TYR A 314 -2.47 15.54 -6.32
C TYR A 314 -2.73 16.95 -5.82
N ASP A 315 -1.80 17.89 -6.07
CA ASP A 315 -1.97 19.29 -5.69
C ASP A 315 -3.11 19.94 -6.46
N SER A 316 -3.24 19.66 -7.76
CA SER A 316 -4.35 20.14 -8.59
C SER A 316 -5.71 19.59 -8.14
N LEU A 317 -5.78 18.32 -7.74
CA LEU A 317 -6.97 17.70 -7.16
C LEU A 317 -7.31 18.33 -5.81
N LYS A 318 -6.33 18.52 -4.94
CA LYS A 318 -6.50 19.15 -3.62
C LYS A 318 -7.00 20.59 -3.73
N GLN A 319 -6.51 21.34 -4.73
CA GLN A 319 -6.91 22.71 -5.01
C GLN A 319 -8.20 22.79 -5.87
N GLN A 320 -8.79 21.65 -6.25
CA GLN A 320 -10.01 21.56 -7.06
C GLN A 320 -9.90 22.29 -8.41
N LEU A 321 -8.73 22.21 -9.07
CA LEU A 321 -8.41 22.94 -10.32
C LEU A 321 -8.98 22.26 -11.58
N TRP A 322 -10.24 21.82 -11.52
CA TRP A 322 -10.93 21.05 -12.57
C TRP A 322 -11.04 21.76 -13.91
N LYS A 323 -11.15 23.10 -13.87
CA LYS A 323 -11.25 23.93 -15.08
C LYS A 323 -10.02 23.83 -15.97
N GLN A 324 -8.84 23.92 -15.35
CA GLN A 324 -7.61 24.29 -16.06
C GLN A 324 -6.50 23.25 -15.97
N LYS A 325 -6.39 22.52 -14.85
CA LYS A 325 -5.16 21.78 -14.53
C LYS A 325 -5.37 20.27 -14.48
N ILE A 326 -6.43 19.78 -13.84
CA ILE A 326 -6.59 18.34 -13.56
C ILE A 326 -6.52 17.48 -14.83
N PHE A 327 -7.22 17.86 -15.92
CA PHE A 327 -7.14 17.13 -17.18
C PHE A 327 -5.71 17.09 -17.75
N LEU A 328 -5.03 18.24 -17.79
CA LEU A 328 -3.71 18.36 -18.38
C LEU A 328 -2.63 17.66 -17.54
N ASP A 329 -2.70 17.80 -16.21
CA ASP A 329 -1.77 17.17 -15.28
C ASP A 329 -1.92 15.64 -15.31
N LEU A 330 -3.16 15.13 -15.43
CA LEU A 330 -3.45 13.71 -15.60
C LEU A 330 -2.83 13.17 -16.89
N ILE A 331 -3.09 13.83 -18.03
CA ILE A 331 -2.56 13.42 -19.33
C ILE A 331 -1.03 13.51 -19.35
N ALA A 332 -0.43 14.52 -18.70
CA ALA A 332 1.01 14.64 -18.57
C ALA A 332 1.62 13.47 -17.76
N ALA A 333 1.01 13.10 -16.63
CA ALA A 333 1.44 11.96 -15.82
C ALA A 333 1.33 10.64 -16.60
N VAL A 334 0.23 10.41 -17.32
CA VAL A 334 0.04 9.24 -18.20
C VAL A 334 1.09 9.21 -19.30
N SER A 335 1.34 10.34 -19.95
CA SER A 335 2.33 10.44 -21.03
C SER A 335 3.73 10.11 -20.53
N GLU A 336 4.15 10.65 -19.38
CA GLU A 336 5.47 10.36 -18.83
C GLU A 336 5.57 8.91 -18.32
N ALA A 337 4.50 8.34 -17.78
CA ALA A 337 4.48 6.92 -17.43
C ALA A 337 4.69 6.03 -18.66
N LEU A 338 3.98 6.30 -19.76
CA LEU A 338 4.08 5.57 -21.02
C LEU A 338 5.45 5.73 -21.70
N SER A 339 6.08 6.90 -21.59
CA SER A 339 7.40 7.18 -22.19
C SER A 339 8.55 6.48 -21.46
N ARG A 340 8.35 6.10 -20.19
CA ARG A 340 9.40 5.53 -19.32
C ARG A 340 9.23 4.05 -19.05
N MET A 341 8.01 3.53 -19.12
CA MET A 341 7.75 2.11 -18.91
C MET A 341 8.41 1.24 -19.99
N PRO A 342 8.67 -0.05 -19.73
CA PRO A 342 9.16 -0.97 -20.74
C PRO A 342 8.29 -0.99 -21.99
N SER A 343 8.92 -1.13 -23.17
CA SER A 343 8.21 -1.19 -24.44
C SER A 343 7.26 -2.39 -24.48
N PHE A 344 6.04 -2.17 -24.97
CA PHE A 344 5.06 -3.23 -25.16
C PHE A 344 4.44 -3.17 -26.56
N SER A 345 3.87 -4.30 -26.98
CA SER A 345 3.10 -4.43 -28.21
C SER A 345 1.96 -5.42 -27.98
N ILE A 346 0.72 -4.94 -28.04
CA ILE A 346 -0.48 -5.74 -27.81
C ILE A 346 -1.29 -5.75 -29.10
N GLU A 347 -1.70 -6.93 -29.55
CA GLU A 347 -2.60 -7.05 -30.69
C GLU A 347 -4.04 -6.77 -30.25
N ILE A 348 -4.72 -5.88 -30.96
CA ILE A 348 -6.13 -5.58 -30.69
C ILE A 348 -6.97 -6.62 -31.44
N ALA A 349 -7.54 -7.56 -30.70
CA ALA A 349 -8.65 -8.35 -31.20
C ALA A 349 -9.96 -7.58 -30.94
N ASN A 350 -10.46 -6.83 -31.93
CA ASN A 350 -11.86 -6.37 -32.04
C ASN A 350 -12.51 -5.70 -30.81
N ILE A 351 -11.93 -4.62 -30.24
CA ILE A 351 -12.59 -3.90 -29.12
C ILE A 351 -13.03 -2.48 -29.47
N VAL A 352 -12.32 -1.77 -30.36
CA VAL A 352 -12.62 -0.34 -30.61
C VAL A 352 -13.30 -0.10 -31.96
N ASP A 353 -13.02 -0.94 -32.97
CA ASP A 353 -13.67 -0.88 -34.28
C ASP A 353 -13.54 -2.25 -34.98
N PRO A 354 -14.62 -2.92 -35.43
CA PRO A 354 -14.58 -4.27 -36.04
C PRO A 354 -13.70 -4.39 -37.30
N GLY A 355 -13.27 -3.26 -37.88
CA GLY A 355 -12.43 -3.20 -39.09
C GLY A 355 -10.95 -2.85 -38.85
N GLN A 356 -10.54 -2.45 -37.64
CA GLN A 356 -9.15 -2.05 -37.37
C GLN A 356 -8.38 -3.16 -36.65
N ARG A 357 -7.65 -3.98 -37.43
CA ARG A 357 -6.52 -4.74 -36.89
C ARG A 357 -5.38 -3.77 -36.61
N GLY A 358 -5.09 -3.53 -35.34
CA GLY A 358 -4.04 -2.61 -34.90
C GLY A 358 -3.17 -3.20 -33.80
N LYS A 359 -1.98 -2.62 -33.63
CA LYS A 359 -1.07 -2.89 -32.50
C LYS A 359 -1.07 -1.69 -31.56
N ILE A 360 -1.39 -1.91 -30.29
CA ILE A 360 -1.20 -0.90 -29.24
C ILE A 360 0.27 -0.95 -28.82
N THR A 361 0.93 0.19 -28.88
CA THR A 361 2.31 0.40 -28.43
C THR A 361 2.38 1.64 -27.56
N ASN A 362 3.50 1.83 -26.85
CA ASN A 362 3.76 3.06 -26.10
C ASN A 362 3.57 4.30 -27.00
N VAL A 363 4.13 4.28 -28.21
CA VAL A 363 4.09 5.40 -29.17
C VAL A 363 2.65 5.72 -29.56
N PHE A 364 1.84 4.70 -29.82
CA PHE A 364 0.42 4.90 -30.15
C PHE A 364 -0.34 5.60 -29.02
N LEU A 365 -0.20 5.12 -27.78
CA LEU A 365 -0.88 5.75 -26.64
C LEU A 365 -0.35 7.17 -26.35
N LEU A 366 0.95 7.42 -26.54
CA LEU A 366 1.54 8.76 -26.44
C LEU A 366 0.94 9.73 -27.47
N GLN A 367 0.70 9.27 -28.70
CA GLN A 367 0.03 10.08 -29.73
C GLN A 367 -1.42 10.41 -29.33
N LEU A 368 -2.15 9.45 -28.75
CA LEU A 368 -3.50 9.72 -28.22
C LEU A 368 -3.47 10.75 -27.09
N CYS A 369 -2.51 10.64 -26.16
CA CYS A 369 -2.34 11.60 -25.06
C CYS A 369 -2.04 13.01 -25.59
N SER A 370 -1.13 13.13 -26.56
CA SER A 370 -0.80 14.41 -27.21
C SER A 370 -2.03 15.04 -27.87
N LYS A 371 -2.80 14.23 -28.62
CA LYS A 371 -4.04 14.65 -29.27
C LYS A 371 -5.11 15.08 -28.25
N ALA A 372 -5.28 14.34 -27.16
CA ALA A 372 -6.23 14.67 -26.10
C ALA A 372 -5.90 16.02 -25.44
N SER A 373 -4.61 16.24 -25.13
CA SER A 373 -4.12 17.50 -24.58
C SER A 373 -4.35 18.68 -25.53
N GLN A 374 -4.03 18.52 -26.83
CA GLN A 374 -4.25 19.55 -27.83
C GLN A 374 -5.73 19.92 -27.97
N MET A 375 -6.63 18.93 -28.00
CA MET A 375 -8.07 19.14 -28.09
C MET A 375 -8.62 19.90 -26.90
N TYR A 376 -8.13 19.59 -25.69
CA TYR A 376 -8.59 20.23 -24.46
C TYR A 376 -8.07 21.68 -24.31
N ASP A 377 -6.79 21.91 -24.57
CA ASP A 377 -6.14 23.20 -24.27
C ASP A 377 -6.20 24.21 -25.42
N LYS A 378 -5.98 23.77 -26.66
CA LYS A 378 -5.81 24.67 -27.81
C LYS A 378 -7.06 24.81 -28.67
N GLU A 379 -7.88 23.76 -28.75
CA GLU A 379 -9.02 23.70 -29.67
C GLU A 379 -10.38 23.92 -28.99
N ASP A 380 -10.42 23.96 -27.65
CA ASP A 380 -11.65 23.98 -26.84
C ASP A 380 -12.65 22.88 -27.26
N ASP A 381 -12.16 21.73 -27.75
CA ASP A 381 -12.93 20.56 -28.14
C ASP A 381 -12.99 19.55 -26.97
N TYR A 382 -13.57 20.00 -25.86
CA TYR A 382 -13.75 19.20 -24.64
C TYR A 382 -14.48 17.86 -24.89
N PRO A 383 -15.53 17.78 -25.72
CA PRO A 383 -16.20 16.50 -26.02
C PRO A 383 -15.25 15.46 -26.65
N SER A 384 -14.47 15.85 -27.65
CA SER A 384 -13.50 14.94 -28.27
C SER A 384 -12.37 14.59 -27.32
N ALA A 385 -11.87 15.55 -26.53
CA ALA A 385 -10.81 15.31 -25.57
C ALA A 385 -11.20 14.30 -24.48
N ILE A 386 -12.41 14.42 -23.92
CA ILE A 386 -12.92 13.53 -22.87
C ILE A 386 -13.27 12.14 -23.45
N SER A 387 -13.83 12.08 -24.66
CA SER A 387 -14.02 10.81 -25.37
C SER A 387 -12.68 10.08 -25.57
N LEU A 388 -11.63 10.81 -25.93
CA LEU A 388 -10.29 10.26 -26.11
C LEU A 388 -9.65 9.82 -24.78
N LEU A 389 -9.90 10.53 -23.67
CA LEU A 389 -9.51 10.09 -22.32
C LEU A 389 -10.16 8.75 -21.97
N GLY A 390 -11.45 8.56 -22.28
CA GLY A 390 -12.13 7.27 -22.10
C GLY A 390 -11.53 6.13 -22.93
N GLN A 391 -11.13 6.42 -24.18
CA GLN A 391 -10.41 5.44 -24.99
C GLN A 391 -9.03 5.11 -24.39
N ILE A 392 -8.28 6.11 -23.94
CA ILE A 392 -6.98 5.92 -23.27
C ILE A 392 -7.16 5.05 -22.04
N GLN A 393 -8.17 5.31 -21.20
CA GLN A 393 -8.48 4.49 -20.01
C GLN A 393 -8.65 3.01 -20.38
N LEU A 394 -9.52 2.69 -21.35
CA LEU A 394 -9.81 1.32 -21.76
C LEU A 394 -8.57 0.59 -22.31
N LEU A 395 -7.69 1.31 -22.99
CA LEU A 395 -6.45 0.75 -23.53
C LEU A 395 -5.41 0.54 -22.43
N LEU A 396 -5.28 1.48 -21.47
CA LEU A 396 -4.35 1.38 -20.35
C LEU A 396 -4.61 0.15 -19.46
N GLU A 397 -5.86 -0.24 -19.27
CA GLU A 397 -6.23 -1.44 -18.50
C GLU A 397 -5.60 -2.72 -19.07
N GLN A 398 -5.38 -2.75 -20.38
CA GLN A 398 -4.84 -3.91 -21.08
C GLN A 398 -3.30 -3.93 -21.09
N VAL A 399 -2.65 -2.83 -20.69
CA VAL A 399 -1.19 -2.69 -20.77
C VAL A 399 -0.52 -3.47 -19.62
N PRO A 400 0.26 -4.53 -19.92
CA PRO A 400 0.95 -5.28 -18.88
C PRO A 400 1.97 -4.42 -18.14
N GLY A 401 1.89 -4.42 -16.81
CA GLY A 401 2.83 -3.69 -15.96
C GLY A 401 2.65 -2.18 -15.94
N PHE A 402 1.54 -1.65 -16.48
CA PHE A 402 1.18 -0.26 -16.26
C PHE A 402 0.85 0.01 -14.79
N ASP A 403 1.01 1.26 -14.34
CA ASP A 403 0.76 1.62 -12.95
C ASP A 403 -0.74 1.66 -12.66
N MET A 404 -1.23 0.65 -11.95
CA MET A 404 -2.63 0.54 -11.53
C MET A 404 -3.10 1.72 -10.67
N LEU A 405 -2.22 2.37 -9.91
CA LEU A 405 -2.61 3.56 -9.16
C LEU A 405 -2.96 4.71 -10.11
N LEU A 406 -2.10 4.99 -11.08
CA LEU A 406 -2.35 6.03 -12.09
C LEU A 406 -3.59 5.68 -12.93
N TYR A 407 -3.76 4.41 -13.31
CA TYR A 407 -5.00 3.95 -13.96
C TYR A 407 -6.25 4.28 -13.13
N ASN A 408 -6.24 4.03 -11.81
CA ASN A 408 -7.39 4.35 -10.95
C ASN A 408 -7.72 5.86 -10.98
N TYR A 409 -6.70 6.73 -10.96
CA TYR A 409 -6.93 8.17 -11.11
C TYR A 409 -7.51 8.52 -12.49
N VAL A 410 -7.01 7.90 -13.57
CA VAL A 410 -7.58 8.07 -14.92
C VAL A 410 -9.05 7.69 -14.94
N ALA A 411 -9.40 6.53 -14.39
CA ALA A 411 -10.77 6.02 -14.36
C ALA A 411 -11.70 6.95 -13.57
N GLU A 412 -11.34 7.31 -12.34
CA GLU A 412 -12.16 8.18 -11.48
C GLU A 412 -12.34 9.59 -12.08
N ILE A 413 -11.27 10.20 -12.58
CA ILE A 413 -11.33 11.52 -13.23
C ILE A 413 -12.18 11.46 -14.51
N ASN A 414 -12.04 10.39 -15.31
CA ASN A 414 -12.83 10.21 -16.52
C ASN A 414 -14.33 10.09 -16.22
N VAL A 415 -14.73 9.40 -15.14
CA VAL A 415 -16.12 9.33 -14.69
C VAL A 415 -16.66 10.74 -14.41
N LYS A 416 -15.95 11.53 -13.62
CA LYS A 416 -16.36 12.92 -13.29
C LYS A 416 -16.52 13.81 -14.52
N TYR A 417 -15.56 13.75 -15.45
CA TYR A 417 -15.66 14.51 -16.70
C TYR A 417 -16.79 14.01 -17.61
N THR A 418 -17.05 12.71 -17.65
CA THR A 418 -18.15 12.12 -18.42
C THR A 418 -19.51 12.55 -17.88
N GLU A 419 -19.67 12.67 -16.56
CA GLU A 419 -20.87 13.22 -15.94
C GLU A 419 -21.11 14.68 -16.36
N LEU A 420 -20.09 15.53 -16.26
CA LEU A 420 -20.15 16.93 -16.73
C LEU A 420 -20.48 17.04 -18.23
N MET A 421 -19.96 16.11 -19.02
CA MET A 421 -20.13 16.10 -20.48
C MET A 421 -21.60 15.97 -20.89
N LYS A 422 -22.45 15.32 -20.10
CA LYS A 422 -23.89 15.22 -20.38
C LYS A 422 -24.55 16.60 -20.35
N ALA A 423 -24.30 17.38 -19.30
CA ALA A 423 -24.82 18.74 -19.15
C ALA A 423 -24.19 19.71 -20.17
N PHE A 424 -22.89 19.56 -20.45
CA PHE A 424 -22.19 20.38 -21.44
C PHE A 424 -22.79 20.21 -22.85
N ASN A 425 -23.04 18.96 -23.27
CA ASN A 425 -23.64 18.71 -24.59
C ASN A 425 -25.04 19.33 -24.73
N GLN A 426 -25.84 19.35 -23.66
CA GLN A 426 -27.16 19.98 -23.68
C GLN A 426 -27.06 21.51 -23.84
N LYS A 427 -26.21 22.17 -23.03
CA LYS A 427 -25.99 23.63 -23.15
C LYS A 427 -25.38 24.00 -24.52
N LEU A 428 -24.50 23.15 -25.06
CA LEU A 428 -23.89 23.36 -26.37
C LEU A 428 -24.88 23.21 -27.52
N GLU A 429 -25.83 22.28 -27.42
CA GLU A 429 -26.89 22.10 -28.41
C GLU A 429 -27.80 23.33 -28.49
N HIS A 430 -28.13 23.92 -27.34
CA HIS A 430 -28.88 25.18 -27.30
C HIS A 430 -28.10 26.34 -27.97
N GLU A 431 -26.81 26.49 -27.69
CA GLU A 431 -25.99 27.54 -28.35
C GLU A 431 -25.85 27.28 -29.87
N ILE A 432 -25.84 26.02 -30.32
CA ILE A 432 -25.87 25.69 -31.76
C ILE A 432 -27.19 26.14 -32.40
N GLU A 433 -28.31 25.94 -31.71
CA GLU A 433 -29.63 26.38 -32.18
C GLU A 433 -29.72 27.91 -32.26
N GLU A 434 -29.25 28.63 -31.24
CA GLU A 434 -29.21 30.09 -31.24
C GLU A 434 -28.32 30.68 -32.34
N ARG A 435 -27.22 29.99 -32.66
CA ARG A 435 -26.22 30.45 -33.65
C ARG A 435 -26.33 29.74 -34.99
N ILE A 436 -27.42 29.04 -35.26
CA ILE A 436 -27.55 28.15 -36.42
C ILE A 436 -27.26 28.87 -37.75
N ASP A 437 -27.69 30.13 -37.86
CA ASP A 437 -27.50 30.99 -39.04
C ASP A 437 -26.05 31.39 -39.30
N SER A 438 -25.23 31.43 -38.24
CA SER A 438 -23.80 31.70 -38.35
C SER A 438 -22.95 30.44 -38.54
N ILE A 439 -23.53 29.27 -38.30
CA ILE A 439 -22.85 27.97 -38.39
C ILE A 439 -23.08 27.31 -39.76
N PHE A 440 -24.28 27.43 -40.31
CA PHE A 440 -24.69 26.76 -41.54
C PHE A 440 -25.19 27.76 -42.59
N ASN A 441 -24.92 27.48 -43.87
CA ASN A 441 -25.63 28.13 -44.97
C ASN A 441 -27.09 27.62 -45.04
N GLU A 442 -27.95 28.25 -45.84
CA GLU A 442 -29.38 27.91 -45.91
C GLU A 442 -29.65 26.43 -46.22
N GLN A 443 -28.86 25.84 -47.13
CA GLN A 443 -28.98 24.42 -47.49
C GLN A 443 -28.66 23.49 -46.31
N TYR A 444 -27.55 23.71 -45.61
CA TYR A 444 -27.16 22.90 -44.45
C TYR A 444 -28.03 23.18 -43.22
N LYS A 445 -28.57 24.40 -43.06
CA LYS A 445 -29.53 24.74 -42.00
C LYS A 445 -30.83 23.96 -42.18
N SER A 446 -31.39 23.97 -43.41
CA SER A 446 -32.58 23.19 -43.75
C SER A 446 -32.33 21.70 -43.53
N ALA A 447 -31.17 21.18 -43.95
CA ALA A 447 -30.78 19.79 -43.71
C ALA A 447 -30.65 19.48 -42.20
N TYR A 448 -30.08 20.36 -41.39
CA TYR A 448 -29.93 20.15 -39.93
C TYR A 448 -31.28 20.10 -39.21
N LEU A 449 -32.18 21.05 -39.52
CA LEU A 449 -33.52 21.11 -38.92
C LEU A 449 -34.40 19.92 -39.33
N ASN A 450 -34.35 19.53 -40.60
CA ASN A 450 -35.12 18.40 -41.13
C ASN A 450 -34.56 17.05 -40.70
N SER A 451 -33.23 16.95 -40.51
CA SER A 451 -32.56 15.70 -40.12
C SER A 451 -32.65 15.38 -38.63
N LYS A 452 -33.22 16.24 -37.77
CA LYS A 452 -33.48 15.88 -36.35
C LYS A 452 -34.21 14.55 -36.15
N LYS A 453 -34.93 14.06 -37.17
CA LYS A 453 -35.61 12.73 -37.19
C LYS A 453 -34.77 11.59 -37.79
N ALA A 454 -33.66 11.88 -38.47
CA ALA A 454 -32.76 10.92 -39.12
C ALA A 454 -31.37 10.95 -38.45
N ALA A 455 -31.13 9.99 -37.55
CA ALA A 455 -30.01 10.00 -36.59
C ALA A 455 -28.61 10.17 -37.22
N ILE A 456 -28.33 9.54 -38.36
CA ILE A 456 -26.98 9.52 -38.95
C ILE A 456 -26.60 10.88 -39.56
N THR A 457 -27.51 11.49 -40.32
CA THR A 457 -27.27 12.80 -40.96
C THR A 457 -27.24 13.92 -39.92
N TYR A 458 -28.11 13.82 -38.91
CA TYR A 458 -28.10 14.75 -37.78
C TYR A 458 -26.78 14.73 -37.02
N GLU A 459 -26.27 13.55 -36.66
CA GLU A 459 -25.02 13.44 -35.90
C GLU A 459 -23.80 13.95 -36.69
N LYS A 460 -23.75 13.76 -38.01
CA LYS A 460 -22.69 14.34 -38.85
C LYS A 460 -22.72 15.86 -38.84
N LEU A 461 -23.90 16.47 -39.05
CA LEU A 461 -24.04 17.93 -39.03
C LEU A 461 -23.83 18.50 -37.63
N ARG A 462 -24.30 17.81 -36.59
CA ARG A 462 -24.09 18.16 -35.19
C ARG A 462 -22.60 18.14 -34.82
N SER A 463 -21.86 17.13 -35.26
CA SER A 463 -20.40 17.06 -35.07
C SER A 463 -19.68 18.22 -35.74
N TYR A 464 -20.09 18.58 -36.96
CA TYR A 464 -19.59 19.77 -37.66
C TYR A 464 -19.88 21.06 -36.87
N ALA A 465 -21.13 21.26 -36.45
CA ALA A 465 -21.55 22.44 -35.68
C ALA A 465 -20.75 22.57 -34.38
N LYS A 466 -20.57 21.47 -33.62
CA LYS A 466 -19.78 21.43 -32.38
C LYS A 466 -18.34 21.90 -32.56
N LYS A 467 -17.78 21.80 -33.78
CA LYS A 467 -16.41 22.25 -34.12
C LYS A 467 -16.36 23.64 -34.73
N SER A 468 -17.50 24.27 -35.01
CA SER A 468 -17.54 25.62 -35.58
C SER A 468 -16.89 26.64 -34.65
N LYS A 469 -16.15 27.60 -35.25
CA LYS A 469 -15.58 28.77 -34.58
C LYS A 469 -16.65 29.80 -34.18
N ALA A 470 -17.86 29.71 -34.76
CA ALA A 470 -18.98 30.58 -34.40
C ALA A 470 -19.45 30.34 -32.95
N LEU A 471 -19.16 29.18 -32.37
CA LEU A 471 -19.42 28.85 -30.97
C LEU A 471 -18.30 29.37 -30.06
N SER A 472 -18.23 30.68 -29.84
CA SER A 472 -17.14 31.33 -29.07
C SER A 472 -17.24 31.14 -27.54
N LYS A 473 -18.37 30.65 -27.01
CA LYS A 473 -18.62 30.51 -25.57
C LYS A 473 -18.29 29.13 -24.97
N LYS A 474 -17.74 28.18 -25.73
CA LYS A 474 -17.51 26.79 -25.25
C LYS A 474 -16.74 26.75 -23.93
N LYS A 475 -15.61 27.46 -23.85
CA LYS A 475 -14.78 27.55 -22.65
C LYS A 475 -15.53 28.12 -21.44
N PHE A 476 -16.33 29.16 -21.66
CA PHE A 476 -17.16 29.76 -20.62
C PHE A 476 -18.24 28.80 -20.12
N ILE A 477 -18.96 28.13 -21.02
CA ILE A 477 -19.98 27.13 -20.68
C ILE A 477 -19.35 25.98 -19.87
N TRP A 478 -18.19 25.49 -20.31
CA TRP A 478 -17.45 24.41 -19.65
C TRP A 478 -17.02 24.81 -18.23
N TYR A 479 -16.40 25.98 -18.08
CA TYR A 479 -15.92 26.46 -16.78
C TYR A 479 -17.06 26.75 -15.81
N ASN A 480 -18.18 27.28 -16.28
CA ASN A 480 -19.34 27.51 -15.41
C ASN A 480 -19.96 26.20 -14.93
N LEU A 481 -20.10 25.20 -15.81
CA LEU A 481 -20.58 23.88 -15.41
C LEU A 481 -19.71 23.23 -14.34
N ILE A 482 -18.39 23.40 -14.42
CA ILE A 482 -17.47 22.89 -13.40
C ILE A 482 -17.71 23.57 -12.04
N GLU A 483 -17.95 24.88 -11.99
CA GLU A 483 -18.27 25.57 -10.72
C GLU A 483 -19.63 25.17 -10.17
N GLU A 484 -20.65 25.12 -11.02
CA GLU A 484 -22.01 24.72 -10.66
C GLU A 484 -22.03 23.31 -10.04
N ASN A 485 -21.11 22.43 -10.43
CA ASN A 485 -21.04 21.03 -10.01
C ASN A 485 -19.85 20.71 -9.09
N ARG A 486 -19.22 21.72 -8.46
CA ARG A 486 -17.98 21.54 -7.69
C ARG A 486 -18.05 20.43 -6.63
N ASN A 487 -19.18 20.31 -5.92
CA ASN A 487 -19.37 19.28 -4.88
C ASN A 487 -19.39 17.86 -5.47
N MET A 488 -19.91 17.68 -6.69
CA MET A 488 -19.93 16.38 -7.38
C MET A 488 -18.52 15.96 -7.81
N LEU A 489 -17.62 16.92 -7.99
CA LEU A 489 -16.24 16.71 -8.46
C LEU A 489 -15.26 16.40 -7.33
N GLU A 490 -15.71 16.28 -6.09
CA GLU A 490 -14.86 15.75 -5.03
C GLU A 490 -14.41 14.32 -5.38
N LEU A 491 -13.09 14.16 -5.51
CA LEU A 491 -12.46 12.89 -5.85
C LEU A 491 -11.83 12.27 -4.60
N GLU A 492 -12.17 11.01 -4.36
CA GLU A 492 -11.62 10.22 -3.27
C GLU A 492 -11.33 8.80 -3.74
N ILE A 493 -10.05 8.40 -3.67
CA ILE A 493 -9.65 7.01 -3.89
C ILE A 493 -9.99 6.22 -2.62
N TYR A 494 -10.99 5.34 -2.73
CA TYR A 494 -11.42 4.46 -1.65
C TYR A 494 -10.82 3.05 -1.81
N SER A 495 -10.47 2.42 -0.70
CA SER A 495 -10.01 1.02 -0.63
C SER A 495 -10.80 0.22 0.41
N GLY A 496 -11.15 -1.02 0.04
CA GLY A 496 -12.04 -1.90 0.79
C GLY A 496 -13.47 -1.96 0.26
N LYS A 497 -14.33 -2.74 0.93
CA LYS A 497 -15.77 -2.78 0.64
C LYS A 497 -16.42 -1.49 1.15
N LYS A 498 -17.07 -0.74 0.24
CA LYS A 498 -17.86 0.45 0.57
C LYS A 498 -19.03 0.09 1.47
#